data_AF-A0A8J8K511-F1
#
_entry.id   AF-A0A8J8K511-F1
#
_cell.length_a   1.000
_cell.length_b   1.000
_cell.length_c   1.000
_cell.angle_alpha   90.00
_cell.angle_beta   90.00
_cell.angle_gamma   90.00
#
_symmetry.space_group_name_H-M   'P 1'
#
loop_
_entity.id
_entity.type
_entity.pdbx_description
1 polymer ?
#
loop_
_entity_poly.entity_id
_entity_poly.type
_entity_poly.pdbx_seq_one_letter_code
_entity_poly.pdbx_strand_id
1 'polypeptide(L)' 'MVDTKFDEYGNKIINEAGANSFPCPGCGGAEISRSRQARAQSKEYTCNCGFIGP' A
#
# COMPACT_ATOMS: atom_id res chain seq x y z
N MET A 1 7.42 -17.83 -3.84
CA MET A 1 7.56 -17.13 -2.56
C MET A 1 6.45 -16.09 -2.55
N VAL A 2 5.37 -16.29 -1.78
CA VAL A 2 4.27 -15.31 -1.73
C VAL A 2 4.64 -14.29 -0.68
N ASP A 3 5.09 -13.12 -1.14
CA ASP A 3 5.46 -11.98 -0.29
C ASP A 3 4.24 -11.56 0.54
N THR A 4 4.25 -11.86 1.83
CA THR A 4 3.11 -11.58 2.70
C THR A 4 3.14 -10.11 3.12
N LYS A 5 2.46 -9.26 2.35
CA LYS A 5 2.29 -7.83 2.68
C LYS A 5 1.16 -7.69 3.70
N PHE A 6 1.47 -7.08 4.84
CA PHE A 6 0.50 -6.65 5.86
C PHE A 6 0.36 -5.13 5.79
N ASP A 7 -0.84 -4.64 6.10
CA ASP A 7 -1.13 -3.24 6.22
C ASP A 7 -0.66 -2.72 7.60
N GLU A 8 -0.62 -1.40 7.77
CA GLU A 8 -0.26 -0.72 9.01
C GLU A 8 -1.17 -1.06 10.22
N TYR A 9 -2.37 -1.59 9.98
CA TYR A 9 -3.25 -2.17 11.00
C TYR A 9 -2.98 -3.66 11.26
N GLY A 10 -1.96 -4.25 10.63
CA GLY A 10 -1.61 -5.67 10.73
C GLY A 10 -2.53 -6.58 9.93
N ASN A 11 -3.42 -6.05 9.09
CA ASN A 11 -4.27 -6.88 8.23
C ASN A 11 -3.49 -7.35 7.02
N LYS A 12 -3.71 -8.61 6.66
CA LYS A 12 -3.03 -9.24 5.54
C LYS A 12 -3.59 -8.67 4.22
N ILE A 13 -2.79 -7.87 3.52
CA ILE A 13 -3.14 -7.26 2.22
C ILE A 13 -3.17 -8.33 1.12
N ILE A 14 -2.30 -9.34 1.21
CA ILE A 14 -2.31 -10.44 0.25
C ILE A 14 -3.56 -11.32 0.41
N ASN A 15 -4.37 -11.35 -0.66
CA ASN A 15 -5.72 -11.91 -0.74
C ASN A 15 -6.84 -11.01 -0.20
N GLU A 16 -6.60 -9.73 0.07
CA GLU A 16 -7.70 -8.80 0.31
C GLU A 16 -8.37 -8.45 -1.03
N ALA A 17 -9.62 -8.89 -1.23
CA ALA A 17 -10.42 -8.52 -2.38
C ALA A 17 -10.66 -7.01 -2.41
N GLY A 18 -9.87 -6.28 -3.20
CA GLY A 18 -9.88 -4.82 -3.29
C GLY A 18 -8.58 -4.12 -2.88
N ALA A 19 -7.56 -4.87 -2.44
CA ALA A 19 -6.20 -4.34 -2.40
C ALA A 19 -5.73 -4.02 -3.82
N ASN A 20 -5.22 -2.81 -4.03
CA ASN A 20 -4.69 -2.40 -5.32
C ASN A 20 -3.24 -1.92 -5.15
N SER A 21 -2.36 -2.52 -5.94
CA SER A 21 -0.93 -2.24 -5.98
C SER A 21 -0.62 -1.30 -7.13
N PHE A 22 0.11 -0.22 -6.87
CA PHE A 22 0.48 0.76 -7.88
C PHE A 22 1.91 1.24 -7.65
N PRO A 23 2.63 1.63 -8.71
CA PRO A 23 3.94 2.24 -8.57
C PRO A 23 3.81 3.59 -7.87
N CYS A 24 4.76 3.88 -6.97
CA CYS A 24 4.83 5.16 -6.28
C CYS A 24 4.95 6.30 -7.31
N PRO A 25 4.11 7.34 -7.26
CA PRO A 25 4.21 8.47 -8.18
C PRO A 25 5.46 9.34 -7.95
N GLY A 26 6.07 9.26 -6.76
CA GLY A 26 7.29 10.01 -6.44
C GLY A 26 8.56 9.42 -7.05
N CYS A 27 8.76 8.10 -6.96
CA CYS A 27 9.99 7.45 -7.44
C CYS A 27 9.79 6.47 -8.60
N GLY A 28 8.56 6.08 -8.93
CA GLY A 28 8.22 5.16 -10.02
C GLY A 28 8.63 3.69 -9.79
N GLY A 29 9.62 3.42 -8.94
CA GLY A 29 10.18 2.08 -8.75
C GLY A 29 9.63 1.29 -7.55
N ALA A 30 9.08 1.96 -6.54
CA ALA A 30 8.54 1.29 -5.36
C ALA A 30 7.07 0.92 -5.57
N GLU A 31 6.75 -0.37 -5.48
CA GLU A 31 5.37 -0.86 -5.56
C GLU A 31 4.66 -0.67 -4.21
N ILE A 32 3.62 0.17 -4.20
CA ILE A 32 2.82 0.45 -3.01
C ILE A 32 1.53 -0.35 -3.11
N SER A 33 1.30 -1.24 -2.15
CA SER A 33 0.05 -1.96 -2.03
C SER A 33 -0.81 -1.34 -0.95
N ARG A 34 -2.05 -0.99 -1.30
CA ARG A 34 -3.00 -0.43 -0.33
C ARG A 34 -4.30 -1.21 -0.32
N SER A 35 -4.68 -1.66 0.86
CA SER A 35 -5.98 -2.22 1.19
C SER A 35 -7.13 -1.28 0.86
N ARG A 36 -8.32 -1.84 0.66
CA ARG A 36 -9.53 -1.05 0.39
C ARG A 36 -9.86 -0.13 1.56
N GLN A 37 -9.64 -0.60 2.79
CA GLN A 37 -9.91 0.20 4.00
C GLN A 37 -8.96 1.41 4.13
N ALA A 38 -7.67 1.23 3.85
CA ALA A 38 -6.70 2.32 3.89
C ALA A 38 -7.06 3.41 2.87
N ARG A 39 -7.50 3.02 1.66
CA ARG A 39 -8.04 3.94 0.65
C ARG A 39 -9.33 4.62 1.09
N ALA A 40 -10.25 3.89 1.69
CA ALA A 40 -11.53 4.44 2.16
C ALA A 40 -11.35 5.47 3.28
N GLN A 41 -10.30 5.31 4.09
CA GLN A 41 -9.94 6.24 5.16
C GLN A 41 -8.92 7.31 4.73
N SER A 42 -8.52 7.35 3.46
CA SER A 42 -7.46 8.24 2.95
C SER A 42 -6.21 8.23 3.84
N LYS A 43 -5.80 7.04 4.28
CA LYS A 43 -4.74 6.89 5.28
C LYS A 43 -3.37 7.19 4.69
N GLU A 44 -2.64 8.11 5.31
CA GLU A 44 -1.33 8.50 4.80
C GLU A 44 -0.36 7.30 4.72
N TYR A 45 0.19 7.06 3.53
CA TYR A 45 1.24 6.08 3.31
C TYR A 45 2.55 6.80 3.00
N THR A 46 3.65 6.27 3.53
CA THR A 46 4.99 6.79 3.23
C THR A 46 5.73 5.81 2.34
N CYS A 47 6.17 6.27 1.18
CA CYS A 47 7.04 5.51 0.32
C CYS A 47 8.50 5.60 0.81
N ASN A 48 9.31 4.59 0.50
CA ASN A 48 10.75 4.57 0.81
C ASN A 48 11.53 5.75 0.19
N CYS A 49 11.01 6.37 -0.88
CA CYS A 49 11.60 7.57 -1.45
C CYS A 49 11.28 8.87 -0.67
N GLY A 50 10.51 8.79 0.42
CA GLY A 50 10.05 9.93 1.20
C GLY A 50 8.75 10.56 0.70
N PHE A 51 8.12 10.00 -0.35
CA PHE A 51 6.82 10.47 -0.81
C PHE A 51 5.72 10.06 0.18
N ILE A 52 5.00 11.03 0.72
CA ILE A 52 3.85 10.81 1.60
C ILE A 52 2.58 11.10 0.79
N GLY A 53 1.71 10.09 0.65
CA GLY A 53 0.44 10.22 -0.08
C GLY A 53 -0.75 9.78 0.78
N PRO A 54 -1.97 10.27 0.49
CA PRO A 54 -3.20 9.86 1.18
C PRO A 54 -3.71 8.50 0.71
#